data_AF-A0A060C7C7-F1
#
_entry.id   AF-A0A060C7C7-F1
#
_cell.length_a   1.000
_cell.length_b   1.000
_cell.length_c   1.000
_cell.angle_alpha   90.00
_cell.angle_beta   90.00
_cell.angle_gamma   90.00
#
_symmetry.space_group_name_H-M   'P 1'
#
loop_
_entity.id
_entity.type
_entity.pdbx_description
1 polymer ?
#
loop_
_entity_poly.entity_id
_entity_poly.type
_entity_poly.pdbx_seq_one_letter_code
_entity_poly.pdbx_strand_id
1 'polypeptide(L)'
;WLTRIGQISNEKRQEMILFSDVMGVSMLVDAINHRLPSGATPTTVEGPFHVPDSPDIANGGNMAEGAPGIPTFVTGTVRGLDGEPIAGALLDLWQTDGDGLYEAQRDTSEPWMRGKFRSQADGSYALRTVAPIGYTIPMDGPIGELVGATNISHMRPAHIHFCVEAP
;
A
#
# COMPACT_ATOMS: atom_id res chain seq x y z
N TRP A 1 -5.39 -11.81 -26.95
CA TRP A 1 -5.22 -11.67 -25.49
C TRP A 1 -4.78 -10.26 -25.12
N LEU A 2 -3.61 -9.76 -25.58
CA LEU A 2 -3.14 -8.38 -25.32
C LEU A 2 -4.16 -7.27 -25.65
N THR A 3 -4.89 -7.37 -26.76
CA THR A 3 -5.97 -6.41 -27.10
C THR A 3 -7.03 -6.29 -26.00
N ARG A 4 -7.40 -7.40 -25.35
CA ARG A 4 -8.40 -7.41 -24.27
C ARG A 4 -7.88 -6.73 -23.00
N ILE A 5 -6.57 -6.82 -22.74
CA ILE A 5 -5.93 -6.12 -21.60
C ILE A 5 -6.04 -4.61 -21.78
N GLY A 6 -5.77 -4.12 -22.99
CA GLY A 6 -5.99 -2.71 -23.32
C GLY A 6 -7.46 -2.30 -23.18
N GLN A 7 -8.38 -3.11 -23.71
CA GLN A 7 -9.81 -2.78 -23.75
C GLN A 7 -10.52 -2.79 -22.38
N ILE A 8 -10.09 -3.62 -21.43
CA ILE A 8 -10.66 -3.66 -20.07
C ILE A 8 -10.09 -2.57 -19.16
N SER A 9 -8.95 -1.99 -19.54
CA SER A 9 -8.31 -0.93 -18.77
C SER A 9 -9.08 0.39 -18.90
N ASN A 10 -9.18 1.14 -17.81
CA ASN A 10 -9.84 2.44 -17.70
C ASN A 10 -9.19 3.28 -16.58
N GLU A 11 -9.79 4.41 -16.21
CA GLU A 11 -9.25 5.32 -15.18
C GLU A 11 -9.04 4.66 -13.81
N LYS A 12 -9.84 3.66 -13.45
CA LYS A 12 -9.75 2.93 -12.16
C LYS A 12 -9.07 1.57 -12.28
N ARG A 13 -9.08 0.96 -13.46
CA ARG A 13 -8.54 -0.39 -13.71
C ARG A 13 -7.39 -0.33 -14.69
N GLN A 14 -6.20 -0.71 -14.27
CA GLN A 14 -5.01 -0.77 -15.12
C GLN A 14 -4.55 -2.21 -15.31
N GLU A 15 -5.19 -2.94 -16.23
CA GLU A 15 -4.91 -4.37 -16.45
C GLU A 15 -3.49 -4.59 -17.01
N MET A 16 -2.93 -3.60 -17.72
CA MET A 16 -1.51 -3.63 -18.14
C MET A 16 -0.54 -3.53 -16.96
N ILE A 17 -0.88 -2.75 -15.92
CA ILE A 17 -0.08 -2.69 -14.69
C ILE A 17 -0.21 -4.02 -13.95
N LEU A 18 -1.42 -4.57 -13.82
CA LEU A 18 -1.63 -5.87 -13.20
C LEU A 18 -0.86 -6.98 -13.91
N PHE A 19 -0.77 -6.95 -15.25
CA PHE A 19 0.08 -7.86 -16.00
C PHE A 19 1.56 -7.75 -15.61
N SER A 20 2.07 -6.52 -15.53
CA SER A 20 3.44 -6.24 -15.07
C SER A 20 3.69 -6.76 -13.66
N ASP A 21 2.71 -6.61 -12.76
CA ASP A 21 2.79 -7.07 -11.38
C ASP A 21 2.87 -8.59 -11.27
N VAL A 22 1.95 -9.32 -11.92
CA VAL A 22 1.92 -10.80 -11.82
C VAL A 22 3.10 -11.47 -12.51
N MET A 23 3.69 -10.81 -13.51
CA MET A 23 4.93 -11.28 -14.18
C MET A 23 6.20 -10.86 -13.43
N GLY A 24 6.09 -10.12 -12.32
CA GLY A 24 7.22 -9.64 -11.52
C GLY A 24 8.01 -8.49 -12.15
N VAL A 25 7.55 -7.93 -13.26
CA VAL A 25 8.22 -6.83 -13.97
C VAL A 25 8.21 -5.56 -13.12
N SER A 26 7.11 -5.25 -12.44
CA SER A 26 7.00 -4.06 -11.59
C SER A 26 8.01 -4.09 -10.44
N MET A 27 8.12 -5.23 -9.74
CA MET A 27 9.11 -5.43 -8.68
C MET A 27 10.55 -5.40 -9.21
N LEU A 28 10.79 -5.91 -10.42
CA LEU A 28 12.11 -5.82 -11.04
C LEU A 28 12.50 -4.36 -11.35
N VAL A 29 11.57 -3.57 -11.87
CA VAL A 29 11.77 -2.13 -12.11
C VAL A 29 12.05 -1.41 -10.79
N ASP A 30 11.29 -1.68 -9.73
CA ASP A 30 11.54 -1.14 -8.39
C ASP A 30 12.95 -1.46 -7.90
N ALA A 31 13.34 -2.74 -7.92
CA ALA A 31 14.64 -3.19 -7.44
C ALA A 31 15.83 -2.62 -8.24
N ILE A 32 15.65 -2.36 -9.55
CA ILE A 32 16.70 -1.74 -10.38
C ILE A 32 16.91 -0.29 -10.00
N ASN A 33 15.83 0.46 -9.76
CA ASN A 33 15.87 1.90 -9.54
C ASN A 33 16.11 2.27 -8.07
N HIS A 34 15.84 1.37 -7.12
CA HIS A 34 16.01 1.59 -5.69
C HIS A 34 17.12 0.70 -5.08
N ARG A 35 18.33 0.80 -5.64
CA ARG A 35 19.51 0.18 -5.03
C ARG A 35 19.97 1.00 -3.83
N LEU A 36 19.41 0.67 -2.67
CA LEU A 36 19.67 1.40 -1.43
C LEU A 36 20.91 0.88 -0.69
N PRO A 37 21.59 1.74 0.09
CA PRO A 37 22.64 1.31 1.01
C PRO A 37 22.14 0.26 2.01
N SER A 38 23.06 -0.57 2.51
CA SER A 38 22.76 -1.51 3.60
C SER A 38 22.22 -0.76 4.82
N GLY A 39 21.16 -1.30 5.44
CA GLY A 39 20.49 -0.69 6.59
C GLY A 39 19.28 0.18 6.24
N ALA A 40 19.10 0.56 4.97
CA ALA A 40 17.86 1.18 4.52
C ALA A 40 16.70 0.17 4.51
N THR A 41 15.49 0.62 4.81
CA THR A 41 14.28 -0.18 4.64
C THR A 41 14.12 -0.54 3.16
N PRO A 42 13.95 -1.83 2.79
CA PRO A 42 13.73 -2.22 1.40
C PRO A 42 12.49 -1.58 0.80
N THR A 43 12.54 -1.26 -0.49
CA THR A 43 11.38 -0.76 -1.25
C THR A 43 10.50 -1.89 -1.75
N THR A 44 9.30 -1.53 -2.20
CA THR A 44 8.38 -2.38 -2.94
C THR A 44 7.49 -1.50 -3.81
N VAL A 45 6.77 -2.11 -4.75
CA VAL A 45 5.77 -1.41 -5.58
C VAL A 45 4.71 -0.70 -4.74
N GLU A 46 4.31 0.50 -5.18
CA GLU A 46 3.22 1.29 -4.60
C GLU A 46 1.87 0.59 -4.76
N GLY A 47 1.64 -0.04 -5.92
CA GLY A 47 0.35 -0.62 -6.29
C GLY A 47 -0.66 0.45 -6.75
N PRO A 48 -1.84 0.05 -7.23
CA PRO A 48 -2.77 0.94 -7.93
C PRO A 48 -3.74 1.71 -7.01
N PHE A 49 -3.61 1.57 -5.69
CA PHE A 49 -4.61 2.02 -4.72
C PHE A 49 -4.17 3.20 -3.85
N HIS A 50 -3.01 3.81 -4.14
CA HIS A 50 -2.66 5.08 -3.50
C HIS A 50 -3.61 6.17 -4.01
N VAL A 51 -4.16 6.94 -3.08
CA VAL A 51 -4.98 8.12 -3.37
C VAL A 51 -4.25 9.32 -2.75
N PRO A 52 -3.88 10.33 -3.55
CA PRO A 52 -3.27 11.56 -3.04
C PRO A 52 -4.14 12.24 -1.98
N ASP A 53 -3.54 13.20 -1.27
CA ASP A 53 -4.25 14.05 -0.31
C ASP A 53 -4.91 13.27 0.84
N SER A 54 -4.23 12.24 1.35
CA SER A 54 -4.51 11.63 2.66
C SER A 54 -4.62 12.69 3.77
N PRO A 55 -5.59 12.57 4.70
CA PRO A 55 -5.77 13.53 5.79
C PRO A 55 -4.60 13.46 6.77
N ASP A 56 -4.18 14.61 7.32
CA ASP A 56 -3.23 14.65 8.43
C ASP A 56 -3.89 14.14 9.72
N ILE A 57 -3.24 13.17 10.36
CA ILE A 57 -3.69 12.54 11.60
C ILE A 57 -2.60 12.70 12.66
N ALA A 58 -3.01 13.14 13.85
CA ALA A 58 -2.12 13.31 14.98
C ALA A 58 -1.51 11.95 15.41
N ASN A 59 -0.31 11.99 16.00
CA ASN A 59 0.34 10.80 16.54
C ASN A 59 -0.57 10.07 17.54
N GLY A 60 -0.75 8.76 17.35
CA GLY A 60 -1.68 7.91 18.10
C GLY A 60 -3.14 7.97 17.63
N GLY A 61 -3.44 8.80 16.62
CA GLY A 61 -4.76 8.90 16.00
C GLY A 61 -5.14 7.67 15.17
N ASN A 62 -6.39 7.62 14.73
CA ASN A 62 -7.00 6.46 14.07
C ASN A 62 -7.34 6.76 12.60
N MET A 63 -6.71 6.03 11.67
CA MET A 63 -7.05 6.12 10.24
C MET A 63 -8.16 5.13 9.82
N ALA A 64 -8.61 4.28 10.73
CA ALA A 64 -9.62 3.24 10.49
C ALA A 64 -10.92 3.49 11.28
N GLU A 65 -11.26 4.76 11.56
CA GLU A 65 -12.48 5.11 12.26
C GLU A 65 -13.72 4.64 11.47
N GLY A 66 -14.53 3.77 12.07
CA GLY A 66 -15.71 3.17 11.42
C GLY A 66 -15.42 2.01 10.47
N ALA A 67 -14.16 1.66 10.20
CA ALA A 67 -13.81 0.53 9.35
C ALA A 67 -13.96 -0.82 10.07
N PRO A 68 -14.39 -1.89 9.38
CA PRO A 68 -14.41 -3.23 9.95
C PRO A 68 -12.99 -3.74 10.16
N GLY A 69 -12.79 -4.59 11.17
CA GLY A 69 -11.53 -5.30 11.40
C GLY A 69 -11.10 -5.31 12.87
N ILE A 70 -9.94 -5.93 13.13
CA ILE A 70 -9.38 -6.05 14.48
C ILE A 70 -8.56 -4.78 14.76
N PRO A 71 -8.92 -3.95 15.75
CA PRO A 71 -8.15 -2.75 16.08
C PRO A 71 -6.67 -3.06 16.32
N THR A 72 -5.79 -2.31 15.68
CA THR A 72 -4.34 -2.55 15.66
C THR A 72 -3.59 -1.24 15.87
N PHE A 73 -2.60 -1.28 16.74
CA PHE A 73 -1.62 -0.21 16.87
C PHE A 73 -0.38 -0.57 16.05
N VAL A 74 0.09 0.37 15.24
CA VAL A 74 1.38 0.27 14.57
C VAL A 74 2.28 1.36 15.16
N THR A 75 3.43 0.94 15.68
CA THR A 75 4.40 1.83 16.28
C THR A 75 5.79 1.53 15.73
N GLY A 76 6.64 2.55 15.70
CA GLY A 76 8.01 2.40 15.22
C GLY A 76 8.81 3.68 15.37
N THR A 77 9.98 3.71 14.76
CA THR A 77 10.83 4.90 14.68
C THR A 77 11.37 5.08 13.26
N VAL A 78 11.38 6.30 12.75
CA VAL A 78 12.09 6.67 11.53
C VAL A 78 13.51 7.09 11.91
N ARG A 79 14.52 6.48 11.27
CA ARG A 79 15.94 6.70 11.54
C ARG A 79 16.72 6.82 10.24
N GLY A 80 17.80 7.59 10.28
CA GLY A 80 18.80 7.60 9.22
C GLY A 80 19.71 6.37 9.29
N LEU A 81 20.62 6.27 8.32
CA LEU A 81 21.52 5.12 8.17
C LEU A 81 22.52 4.99 9.32
N ASP A 82 22.87 6.10 9.98
CA ASP A 82 23.76 6.12 11.15
C ASP A 82 22.98 5.92 12.48
N GLY A 83 21.67 5.67 12.39
CA GLY A 83 20.79 5.36 13.52
C GLY A 83 20.21 6.58 14.24
N GLU A 84 20.53 7.79 13.80
CA GLU A 84 19.96 9.04 14.29
C GLU A 84 18.45 9.11 14.03
N PRO A 85 17.65 9.63 14.98
CA PRO A 85 16.21 9.79 14.77
C PRO A 85 15.92 10.89 13.74
N ILE A 86 14.97 10.64 12.85
CA ILE A 86 14.49 11.65 11.89
C ILE A 86 13.16 12.21 12.41
N ALA A 87 13.19 13.47 12.85
CA ALA A 87 12.00 14.17 13.32
C ALA A 87 11.18 14.76 12.17
N GLY A 88 9.86 14.68 12.27
CA GLY A 88 8.93 15.30 11.31
C GLY A 88 8.83 14.59 9.96
N ALA A 89 9.42 13.40 9.80
CA ALA A 89 9.26 12.57 8.62
C ALA A 89 7.78 12.30 8.38
N LEU A 90 7.32 12.51 7.15
CA LEU A 90 5.96 12.22 6.72
C LEU A 90 5.84 10.71 6.49
N LEU A 91 4.78 10.10 7.04
CA LEU A 91 4.37 8.74 6.73
C LEU A 91 2.97 8.83 6.12
N ASP A 92 2.85 8.63 4.80
CA ASP A 92 1.56 8.47 4.12
C ASP A 92 1.22 6.98 4.02
N LEU A 93 0.12 6.58 4.67
CA LEU A 93 -0.28 5.19 4.78
C LEU A 93 -1.60 4.96 4.07
N TRP A 94 -1.73 3.77 3.49
CA TRP A 94 -3.00 3.23 2.99
C TRP A 94 -3.00 1.70 3.09
N GLN A 95 -4.18 1.12 3.26
CA GLN A 95 -4.39 -0.33 3.30
C GLN A 95 -5.84 -0.68 2.98
N THR A 96 -6.14 -1.97 2.84
CA THR A 96 -7.52 -2.45 2.88
C THR A 96 -8.09 -2.38 4.29
N ASP A 97 -9.41 -2.30 4.40
CA ASP A 97 -10.12 -2.59 5.65
C ASP A 97 -10.18 -4.10 5.96
N GLY A 98 -10.87 -4.45 7.05
CA GLY A 98 -11.04 -5.82 7.51
C GLY A 98 -11.86 -6.74 6.61
N ASP A 99 -12.48 -6.21 5.54
CA ASP A 99 -13.11 -7.02 4.49
C ASP A 99 -12.22 -7.12 3.23
N GLY A 100 -11.02 -6.54 3.25
CA GLY A 100 -10.06 -6.64 2.15
C GLY A 100 -10.33 -5.67 1.00
N LEU A 101 -11.02 -4.55 1.27
CA LEU A 101 -11.36 -3.53 0.28
C LEU A 101 -10.64 -2.20 0.54
N TYR A 102 -10.15 -1.55 -0.52
CA TYR A 102 -9.66 -0.16 -0.49
C TYR A 102 -10.80 0.85 -0.67
N GLU A 103 -10.54 2.13 -0.41
CA GLU A 103 -11.46 3.27 -0.63
C GLU A 103 -12.16 3.21 -1.99
N ALA A 104 -11.40 2.98 -3.08
CA ALA A 104 -11.95 2.94 -4.44
C ALA A 104 -13.00 1.84 -4.69
N GLN A 105 -13.10 0.87 -3.77
CA GLN A 105 -14.02 -0.27 -3.81
C GLN A 105 -15.16 -0.14 -2.78
N ARG A 106 -15.20 0.96 -2.02
CA ARG A 106 -16.27 1.30 -1.07
C ARG A 106 -17.14 2.41 -1.63
N ASP A 107 -18.39 2.46 -1.18
CA ASP A 107 -19.29 3.59 -1.42
C ASP A 107 -19.12 4.60 -0.27
N THR A 108 -18.04 5.39 -0.34
CA THR A 108 -17.67 6.41 0.65
C THR A 108 -17.35 7.73 -0.04
N SER A 109 -17.77 8.83 0.56
CA SER A 109 -17.41 10.19 0.14
C SER A 109 -16.22 10.76 0.91
N GLU A 110 -15.88 10.16 2.05
CA GLU A 110 -14.79 10.58 2.92
C GLU A 110 -13.56 9.68 2.72
N PRO A 111 -12.34 10.19 3.04
CA PRO A 111 -11.14 9.37 3.08
C PRO A 111 -11.33 8.08 3.89
N TRP A 112 -10.91 6.95 3.34
CA TRP A 112 -11.10 5.62 3.94
C TRP A 112 -9.79 4.85 3.98
N MET A 113 -9.41 4.40 5.18
CA MET A 113 -8.22 3.55 5.40
C MET A 113 -6.90 4.14 4.86
N ARG A 114 -6.79 5.47 4.91
CA ARG A 114 -5.58 6.22 4.56
C ARG A 114 -5.35 7.40 5.49
N GLY A 115 -4.09 7.82 5.65
CA GLY A 115 -3.75 8.92 6.53
C GLY A 115 -2.27 9.28 6.53
N LYS A 116 -1.99 10.57 6.75
CA LYS A 116 -0.64 11.13 6.90
C LYS A 116 -0.32 11.30 8.38
N PHE A 117 0.78 10.72 8.81
CA PHE A 117 1.33 10.86 10.15
C PHE A 117 2.71 11.50 10.08
N ARG A 118 3.20 12.00 11.22
CA ARG A 118 4.56 12.55 11.33
C ARG A 118 5.31 11.93 12.50
N SER A 119 6.57 11.58 12.25
CA SER A 119 7.48 11.16 13.31
C SER A 119 7.71 12.29 14.32
N GLN A 120 7.82 11.92 15.58
CA GLN A 120 8.08 12.82 16.70
C GLN A 120 9.54 13.25 16.75
N ALA A 121 9.89 14.11 17.71
CA ALA A 121 11.25 14.63 17.86
C ALA A 121 12.32 13.53 18.07
N ASP A 122 11.94 12.39 18.65
CA ASP A 122 12.80 11.22 18.85
C ASP A 122 12.69 10.19 17.70
N GLY A 123 12.06 10.58 16.58
CA GLY A 123 11.80 9.74 15.43
C GLY A 123 10.64 8.75 15.60
N SER A 124 10.03 8.66 16.79
CA SER A 124 8.94 7.71 17.04
C SER A 124 7.67 8.07 16.28
N TYR A 125 6.86 7.07 15.96
CA TYR A 125 5.49 7.26 15.49
C TYR A 125 4.57 6.21 16.11
N ALA A 126 3.31 6.56 16.24
CA ALA A 126 2.23 5.68 16.62
C ALA A 126 0.99 6.00 15.78
N LEU A 127 0.29 4.97 15.32
CA LEU A 127 -0.98 5.10 14.61
C LEU A 127 -1.91 3.94 14.95
N ARG A 128 -3.20 4.19 14.83
CA ARG A 128 -4.26 3.20 15.00
C ARG A 128 -4.90 2.91 13.64
N THR A 129 -5.13 1.63 13.39
CA THR A 129 -5.76 1.08 12.20
C THR A 129 -6.49 -0.21 12.57
N VAL A 130 -6.82 -1.05 11.60
CA VAL A 130 -7.20 -2.46 11.78
C VAL A 130 -6.14 -3.39 11.18
N ALA A 131 -6.06 -4.62 11.70
CA ALA A 131 -5.14 -5.63 11.21
C ALA A 131 -5.39 -5.89 9.72
N PRO A 132 -4.38 -5.77 8.85
CA PRO A 132 -4.56 -6.06 7.43
C PRO A 132 -4.88 -7.55 7.24
N ILE A 133 -5.67 -7.84 6.22
CA ILE A 133 -5.94 -9.21 5.78
C ILE A 133 -5.43 -9.41 4.36
N GLY A 134 -5.25 -10.67 3.97
CA GLY A 134 -4.94 -10.99 2.57
C GLY A 134 -6.17 -10.75 1.69
N TYR A 135 -5.94 -10.30 0.46
CA TYR A 135 -7.00 -10.03 -0.51
C TYR A 135 -6.59 -10.45 -1.92
N THR A 136 -7.57 -10.59 -2.82
CA THR A 136 -7.35 -11.03 -4.19
C THR A 136 -7.02 -9.87 -5.13
N ILE A 137 -6.18 -10.12 -6.14
CA ILE A 137 -6.16 -9.27 -7.34
C ILE A 137 -7.47 -9.42 -8.14
N PRO A 138 -7.80 -8.51 -9.07
CA PRO A 138 -8.91 -8.71 -10.01
C PRO A 138 -8.75 -10.00 -10.84
N MET A 139 -9.77 -10.87 -10.81
CA MET A 139 -9.76 -12.17 -11.49
C MET A 139 -10.76 -12.28 -12.66
N ASP A 140 -11.49 -11.21 -12.95
CA ASP A 140 -12.55 -11.12 -13.97
C ASP A 140 -12.03 -10.67 -15.35
N GLY A 141 -10.71 -10.56 -15.52
CA GLY A 141 -10.06 -10.08 -16.75
C GLY A 141 -9.07 -11.08 -17.37
N PRO A 142 -8.39 -10.67 -18.46
CA PRO A 142 -7.38 -11.51 -19.10
C PRO A 142 -6.24 -11.95 -18.18
N ILE A 143 -5.93 -11.17 -17.12
CA ILE A 143 -4.93 -11.58 -16.13
C ILE A 143 -5.48 -12.65 -15.18
N GLY A 144 -6.76 -12.59 -14.83
CA GLY A 144 -7.42 -13.68 -14.14
C GLY A 144 -7.38 -15.00 -14.91
N GLU A 145 -7.58 -14.95 -16.23
CA GLU A 145 -7.44 -16.12 -17.11
C GLU A 145 -6.00 -16.67 -17.11
N LEU A 146 -4.99 -15.80 -17.15
CA LEU A 146 -3.58 -16.20 -17.09
C LEU A 146 -3.24 -16.85 -15.75
N VAL A 147 -3.59 -16.21 -14.63
CA VAL A 147 -3.31 -16.74 -13.29
C VAL A 147 -4.07 -18.05 -13.07
N GLY A 148 -5.32 -18.14 -13.52
CA GLY A 148 -6.13 -19.36 -13.46
C GLY A 148 -5.60 -20.53 -14.30
N ALA A 149 -4.72 -20.27 -15.27
CA ALA A 149 -4.01 -21.30 -16.03
C ALA A 149 -2.74 -21.83 -15.31
N THR A 150 -2.43 -21.32 -14.12
CA THR A 150 -1.25 -21.67 -13.31
C THR A 150 -1.67 -22.19 -11.93
N ASN A 151 -0.71 -22.73 -11.16
CA ASN A 151 -0.89 -23.05 -9.74
C ASN A 151 -0.49 -21.88 -8.81
N ILE A 152 -0.35 -20.66 -9.34
CA ILE A 152 0.04 -19.49 -8.56
C ILE A 152 -1.20 -18.90 -7.90
N SER A 153 -1.11 -18.56 -6.62
CA SER A 153 -2.19 -17.92 -5.88
C SER A 153 -2.43 -16.49 -6.38
N HIS A 154 -3.69 -16.11 -6.52
CA HIS A 154 -4.12 -14.73 -6.81
C HIS A 154 -4.19 -13.84 -5.55
N MET A 155 -3.84 -14.39 -4.39
CA MET A 155 -3.90 -13.67 -3.12
C MET A 155 -2.63 -12.86 -2.88
N ARG A 156 -2.80 -11.60 -2.51
CA ARG A 156 -1.77 -10.79 -1.87
C ARG A 156 -1.76 -11.10 -0.36
N PRO A 157 -0.58 -11.25 0.27
CA PRO A 157 -0.50 -11.37 1.73
C PRO A 157 -0.98 -10.07 2.39
N ALA A 158 -1.38 -10.15 3.66
CA ALA A 158 -1.73 -8.97 4.46
C ALA A 158 -0.56 -7.97 4.51
N HIS A 159 -0.82 -6.69 4.24
CA HIS A 159 0.19 -5.62 4.25
C HIS A 159 -0.44 -4.26 4.55
N ILE A 160 0.42 -3.31 4.96
CA ILE A 160 0.11 -1.89 5.09
C ILE A 160 1.13 -1.16 4.22
N HIS A 161 0.66 -0.25 3.37
CA HIS A 161 1.56 0.56 2.57
C HIS A 161 2.08 1.74 3.38
N PHE A 162 3.35 2.09 3.12
CA PHE A 162 4.01 3.27 3.66
C PHE A 162 4.75 3.97 2.53
N CYS A 163 4.41 5.23 2.28
CA CYS A 163 5.30 6.18 1.60
C CYS A 163 5.91 7.09 2.67
N VAL A 164 7.24 7.13 2.75
CA VAL A 164 7.95 7.86 3.81
C VAL A 164 8.85 8.92 3.18
N GLU A 165 8.70 10.16 3.62
CA GLU A 165 9.43 11.31 3.12
C GLU A 165 10.03 12.12 4.27
N ALA A 166 11.27 12.59 4.11
CA ALA A 166 11.92 13.52 5.01
C ALA A 166 12.79 14.50 4.20
N PRO A 167 12.96 15.77 4.64
CA PRO A 167 13.82 16.75 3.97
C PRO A 167 15.30 16.38 3.93
#